data_AF-C1G7A7-F1
#
_entry.id   AF-C1G7A7-F1
#
_cell.length_a   1.000
_cell.length_b   1.000
_cell.length_c   1.000
_cell.angle_alpha   90.00
_cell.angle_beta   90.00
_cell.angle_gamma   90.00
#
_symmetry.space_group_name_H-M   'P 1'
#
loop_
_entity.id
_entity.type
_entity.pdbx_description
1 polymer ?
#
loop_
_entity_poly.entity_id
_entity_poly.type
_entity_poly.pdbx_seq_one_letter_code
_entity_poly.pdbx_strand_id
1 'polypeptide(L)'
;MINYRGAGPEVIVEEAQIIDLENAAYLPKGRCIKGMLAGNDSWRSPEGRFKGELNKPSDIFSFAACIYDMLKQVIFGADEDLHRHESQGAYPHVIRL
;
A
#
# COMPACT_ATOMS: atom_id res chain seq x y z
N MET A 1 -7.13 -13.26 2.49
CA MET A 1 -8.47 -13.44 3.09
C MET A 1 -8.38 -13.10 4.56
N ILE A 2 -9.34 -12.36 5.09
CA ILE A 2 -9.36 -11.94 6.49
C ILE A 2 -10.70 -12.36 7.08
N ASN A 3 -10.66 -13.06 8.21
CA ASN A 3 -11.82 -13.30 9.05
C ASN A 3 -11.77 -12.31 10.22
N TYR A 4 -12.78 -11.45 10.32
CA TYR A 4 -12.85 -10.41 11.35
C TYR A 4 -14.29 -10.19 11.81
N ARG A 5 -14.43 -9.69 13.03
CA ARG A 5 -15.71 -9.29 13.62
C ARG A 5 -15.62 -7.89 14.22
N GLY A 6 -16.79 -7.25 14.31
CA GLY A 6 -16.93 -5.86 14.77
C GLY A 6 -17.25 -4.90 13.62
N ALA A 7 -18.07 -3.89 13.93
CA ALA A 7 -18.39 -2.78 13.04
C ALA A 7 -18.28 -1.49 13.85
N GLY A 8 -17.19 -0.72 13.67
CA GLY A 8 -16.94 0.51 14.43
C GLY A 8 -15.46 0.68 14.82
N PRO A 9 -15.15 1.38 15.93
CA PRO A 9 -13.77 1.65 16.37
C PRO A 9 -13.01 0.41 16.85
N GLU A 10 -13.72 -0.69 17.08
CA GLU A 10 -13.13 -1.95 17.54
C GLU A 10 -13.34 -3.03 16.47
N VAL A 11 -12.22 -3.48 15.89
CA VAL A 11 -12.16 -4.57 14.91
C VAL A 11 -11.29 -5.67 15.51
N ILE A 12 -11.84 -6.87 15.61
CA ILE A 12 -11.11 -8.05 16.08
C ILE A 12 -10.82 -8.92 14.86
N VAL A 13 -9.53 -9.09 14.55
CA VAL A 13 -9.05 -10.00 13.51
C VAL A 13 -8.84 -11.37 14.13
N GLU A 14 -9.61 -12.37 13.67
CA GLU A 14 -9.50 -13.75 14.13
C GLU A 14 -8.46 -14.52 13.30
N GLU A 15 -8.44 -14.26 12.00
CA GLU A 15 -7.52 -14.91 11.07
C GLU A 15 -7.18 -14.00 9.89
N ALA A 16 -5.92 -14.05 9.45
CA ALA A 16 -5.48 -13.38 8.23
C ALA A 16 -4.56 -14.30 7.42
N GLN A 17 -4.84 -14.42 6.13
CA GLN A 17 -4.05 -15.21 5.17
C GLN A 17 -3.71 -14.37 3.94
N ILE A 18 -2.46 -14.41 3.50
CA ILE A 18 -2.04 -13.87 2.21
C ILE A 18 -2.51 -14.82 1.11
N ILE A 19 -3.14 -14.28 0.06
CA ILE A 19 -3.78 -15.09 -0.99
C ILE A 19 -3.20 -14.87 -2.38
N ASP A 20 -2.62 -13.70 -2.64
CA ASP A 20 -1.91 -13.41 -3.90
C ASP A 20 -0.44 -13.78 -3.69
N LEU A 21 -0.11 -15.02 -4.05
CA LEU A 21 1.25 -15.56 -3.95
C LEU A 21 1.94 -15.58 -5.30
N GLU A 22 1.20 -15.44 -6.40
CA GLU A 22 1.73 -15.38 -7.77
C GLU A 22 2.61 -14.14 -7.99
N ASN A 23 2.37 -13.05 -7.25
CA ASN A 23 3.19 -11.85 -7.28
C ASN A 23 4.24 -11.78 -6.15
N ALA A 24 4.37 -12.83 -5.33
CA ALA A 24 5.33 -12.87 -4.24
C ALA A 24 6.73 -13.26 -4.74
N ALA A 25 7.76 -12.63 -4.18
CA ALA A 25 9.15 -12.98 -4.44
C ALA A 25 9.87 -13.27 -3.12
N TYR A 26 10.52 -14.44 -3.04
CA TYR A 26 11.43 -14.71 -1.94
C TYR A 26 12.74 -13.94 -2.12
N LEU A 27 13.11 -13.17 -1.10
CA LEU A 27 14.38 -12.43 -1.07
C LEU A 27 15.30 -13.00 0.02
N PRO A 28 16.53 -13.43 -0.32
CA PRO A 28 17.52 -13.79 0.67
C PRO A 28 17.82 -12.61 1.60
N LYS A 29 18.27 -12.90 2.83
CA LYS A 29 18.58 -11.87 3.83
C LYS A 29 19.57 -10.83 3.26
N GLY A 30 19.25 -9.55 3.42
CA GLY A 30 20.07 -8.43 2.93
C GLY A 30 19.93 -8.15 1.43
N ARG A 31 19.00 -8.81 0.73
CA ARG A 31 18.67 -8.51 -0.66
C ARG A 31 17.42 -7.66 -0.76
N CYS A 32 17.32 -6.90 -1.84
CA CYS A 32 16.17 -6.09 -2.21
C CYS A 32 15.94 -6.16 -3.72
N ILE A 33 14.72 -5.84 -4.15
CA ILE A 33 14.40 -5.58 -5.55
C ILE A 33 14.59 -4.07 -5.78
N LYS A 34 15.27 -3.68 -6.85
CA LYS A 34 15.49 -2.27 -7.21
C LYS A 34 14.95 -1.99 -8.61
N GLY A 35 14.50 -0.77 -8.85
CA GLY A 35 14.08 -0.33 -10.19
C GLY A 35 12.69 -0.81 -10.62
N MET A 36 12.05 -1.70 -9.86
CA MET A 36 10.71 -2.20 -10.12
C MET A 36 9.65 -1.27 -9.54
N LEU A 37 8.57 -1.04 -10.28
CA LEU A 37 7.38 -0.33 -9.80
C LEU A 37 6.31 -1.36 -9.41
N ALA A 38 6.50 -2.01 -8.27
CA ALA A 38 5.63 -3.11 -7.81
C ALA A 38 4.37 -2.58 -7.09
N GLY A 39 3.28 -3.33 -7.16
CA GLY A 39 2.03 -3.04 -6.44
C GLY A 39 1.21 -1.89 -7.03
N ASN A 40 0.05 -1.63 -6.42
CA ASN A 40 -0.84 -0.53 -6.78
C ASN A 40 -0.38 0.79 -6.13
N ASP A 41 -0.62 1.92 -6.82
CA ASP A 41 -0.20 3.26 -6.38
C ASP A 41 -0.66 3.64 -4.97
N SER A 42 -1.90 3.32 -4.58
CA SER A 42 -2.44 3.67 -3.27
C SER A 42 -1.89 2.82 -2.11
N TRP A 43 -1.16 1.75 -2.42
CA TRP A 43 -0.64 0.78 -1.46
C TRP A 43 0.89 0.79 -1.38
N ARG A 44 1.52 1.57 -2.26
CA ARG A 44 2.97 1.56 -2.44
C ARG A 44 3.63 2.39 -1.35
N SER A 45 4.71 1.87 -0.79
CA SER A 45 5.55 2.62 0.13
C SER A 45 6.28 3.78 -0.57
N PRO A 46 6.76 4.79 0.19
CA PRO A 46 7.52 5.91 -0.38
C PRO A 46 8.71 5.44 -1.21
N GLU A 47 9.50 4.47 -0.73
CA GLU A 47 10.63 3.94 -1.47
C GLU A 47 10.19 3.21 -2.75
N GLY A 48 9.05 2.52 -2.74
CA GLY A 48 8.51 1.90 -3.94
C GLY A 48 8.06 2.91 -4.98
N ARG A 49 7.53 4.07 -4.56
CA ARG A 49 7.13 5.15 -5.49
C ARG A 49 8.31 5.67 -6.31
N PHE A 50 9.50 5.65 -5.74
CA PHE A 50 10.75 6.07 -6.38
C PHE A 50 11.56 4.92 -6.99
N LYS A 51 10.97 3.72 -7.14
CA LYS A 51 11.66 2.53 -7.64
C LYS A 51 12.93 2.22 -6.83
N GLY A 52 12.89 2.54 -5.53
CA GLY A 52 13.96 2.33 -4.56
C GLY A 52 14.14 0.85 -4.21
N GLU A 53 14.69 0.60 -3.03
CA GLU A 53 14.94 -0.75 -2.55
C GLU A 53 13.69 -1.34 -1.91
N LEU A 54 13.04 -2.27 -2.61
CA LEU A 54 11.90 -3.03 -2.10
C LEU A 54 12.38 -4.24 -1.31
N ASN A 55 11.95 -4.33 -0.06
CA ASN A 55 12.22 -5.43 0.87
C ASN A 55 11.12 -5.46 1.94
N LYS A 56 11.34 -6.22 3.03
CA LYS A 56 10.36 -6.42 4.11
C LYS A 56 9.68 -5.12 4.61
N PRO A 57 10.39 -4.01 4.87
CA PRO A 57 9.79 -2.71 5.15
C PRO A 57 8.66 -2.28 4.22
N SER A 58 8.81 -2.48 2.90
CA SER A 58 7.77 -2.14 1.93
C SER A 58 6.51 -2.99 2.14
N ASP A 59 6.66 -4.29 2.43
CA ASP A 59 5.53 -5.17 2.75
C ASP A 59 4.82 -4.74 4.05
N ILE A 60 5.57 -4.32 5.07
CA ILE A 60 5.02 -3.83 6.34
C ILE A 60 4.23 -2.54 6.14
N PHE A 61 4.72 -1.64 5.29
CA PHE A 61 3.99 -0.42 4.92
C PHE A 61 2.66 -0.76 4.25
N SER A 62 2.68 -1.61 3.21
CA SER A 62 1.45 -2.01 2.50
C SER A 62 0.49 -2.75 3.42
N PHE A 63 0.98 -3.56 4.36
CA PHE A 63 0.15 -4.21 5.37
C PHE A 63 -0.51 -3.21 6.33
N ALA A 64 0.19 -2.15 6.74
CA ALA A 64 -0.41 -1.07 7.52
C ALA A 64 -1.52 -0.36 6.74
N ALA A 65 -1.29 -0.07 5.44
CA ALA A 65 -2.33 0.48 4.58
C ALA A 65 -3.59 -0.41 4.52
N CYS A 66 -3.44 -1.75 4.56
CA CYS A 66 -4.59 -2.68 4.65
C CYS A 66 -5.39 -2.49 5.92
N ILE A 67 -4.72 -2.31 7.06
CA ILE A 67 -5.40 -2.07 8.34
C ILE A 67 -6.19 -0.76 8.27
N TYR A 68 -5.60 0.30 7.72
CA TYR A 68 -6.27 1.59 7.55
C TYR A 68 -7.48 1.51 6.61
N ASP A 69 -7.40 0.76 5.52
CA ASP A 69 -8.55 0.51 4.64
C ASP A 69 -9.66 -0.29 5.34
N MET A 70 -9.30 -1.30 6.14
CA MET A 70 -10.26 -2.03 6.97
C MET A 70 -11.01 -1.10 7.94
N LEU A 71 -10.33 -0.08 8.46
CA LEU A 71 -10.90 0.97 9.32
C LEU A 71 -11.62 2.10 8.55
N LYS A 72 -11.76 1.98 7.22
CA LYS A 72 -12.35 3.00 6.33
C LYS A 72 -11.59 4.34 6.34
N GLN A 73 -10.30 4.29 6.60
CA GLN A 73 -9.38 5.43 6.59
C GLN A 73 -8.41 5.29 5.42
N VAL A 74 -8.87 5.61 4.19
CA VAL A 74 -7.99 5.52 3.01
C VAL A 74 -6.99 6.68 3.02
N ILE A 75 -5.73 6.41 3.39
CA ILE A 75 -4.71 7.46 3.62
C ILE A 75 -4.17 8.05 2.30
N PHE A 76 -4.01 7.23 1.26
CA PHE A 76 -3.41 7.64 -0.03
C PHE A 76 -4.36 7.47 -1.22
N GLY A 77 -5.66 7.52 -0.94
CA GLY A 77 -6.69 7.47 -1.98
C GLY A 77 -6.70 8.75 -2.81
N ALA A 78 -7.35 8.67 -3.97
CA ALA A 78 -7.71 9.87 -4.71
C ALA A 78 -8.75 10.66 -3.91
N ASP A 79 -8.47 11.92 -3.63
CA ASP A 79 -9.37 12.84 -2.97
C ASP A 79 -9.56 14.11 -3.83
N GLU A 80 -10.36 15.05 -3.32
CA GLU A 80 -10.67 16.28 -4.03
C GLU A 80 -9.43 17.13 -4.33
N ASP A 81 -8.42 17.12 -3.45
CA ASP A 81 -7.18 17.86 -3.65
C ASP A 81 -6.36 17.27 -4.82
N LEU A 82 -6.29 15.94 -4.91
CA LEU A 82 -5.67 15.28 -6.05
C LEU A 82 -6.37 15.65 -7.37
N HIS A 83 -7.69 15.52 -7.43
CA HIS A 83 -8.47 15.82 -8.63
C HIS A 83 -8.37 17.28 -9.05
N ARG A 84 -8.32 18.19 -8.07
CA ARG A 84 -8.11 19.61 -8.33
C ARG A 84 -6.78 19.85 -9.02
N HIS A 85 -5.69 19.29 -8.51
CA HIS A 85 -4.36 19.44 -9.11
C HIS A 85 -4.25 18.74 -10.48
N GLU A 86 -4.86 17.57 -10.65
CA GLU A 86 -4.95 16.89 -11.95
C GLU A 86 -5.68 17.76 -12.99
N SER A 87 -6.80 18.41 -12.61
CA SER A 87 -7.53 19.32 -13.51
C SER A 87 -6.73 20.55 -13.95
N GLN A 88 -5.68 20.90 -13.17
CA GLN A 88 -4.74 21.97 -13.48
C GLN A 88 -3.53 21.48 -14.30
N GLY A 89 -3.51 20.20 -14.68
CA GLY A 89 -2.47 19.59 -15.49
C GLY A 89 -1.30 19.02 -14.70
N ALA A 90 -1.37 18.99 -13.36
CA ALA A 90 -0.33 18.35 -12.56
C ALA A 90 -0.45 16.83 -12.65
N TYR A 91 0.68 16.14 -12.74
CA TYR A 91 0.70 14.68 -12.80
C TYR A 91 0.55 14.08 -11.38
N PRO A 92 -0.21 12.98 -11.20
CA PRO A 92 -0.51 12.42 -9.88
C PRO A 92 0.73 12.09 -9.03
N HIS A 93 1.80 11.65 -9.68
CA HIS A 93 3.07 11.30 -9.04
C HIS A 93 3.91 12.50 -8.57
N VAL A 94 3.52 13.72 -8.93
CA VAL A 94 4.14 14.98 -8.46
C VAL A 94 3.37 15.56 -7.27
N ILE A 95 2.09 15.21 -7.14
CA ILE A 95 1.18 15.75 -6.12
C ILE A 95 1.14 14.85 -4.89
N ARG A 96 1.31 13.54 -5.05
CA ARG A 96 1.30 12.56 -3.95
C ARG A 96 2.47 11.60 -4.01
N LEU A 97 3.06 11.34 -2.84
CA LEU A 97 4.00 10.26 -2.58
C LEU A 97 3.24 9.02 -2.16
#